data_AF-A0A8F2FB24-F1
#
_entry.id   AF-A0A8F2FB24-F1
#
_cell.length_a   1.000
_cell.length_b   1.000
_cell.length_c   1.000
_cell.angle_alpha   90.00
_cell.angle_beta   90.00
_cell.angle_gamma   90.00
#
_symmetry.space_group_name_H-M   'P 1'
#
loop_
_entity.id
_entity.type
_entity.pdbx_description
1 polymer ?
#
loop_
_entity_poly.entity_id
_entity_poly.type
_entity_poly.pdbx_seq_one_letter_code
_entity_poly.pdbx_strand_id
1 'polypeptide(L)'
;LSHLRRTNTPIGRDGKLAKPRQLHNTHWGLVCPAETPEGQACGLVKNLSLMCYVSVGSPAEPLIEFMINRGMEVVEEYEPTRYPHATKVFVNGSWVGVHPDPRGLVNSVLDTRRKSYVQFE
;
A
#
# COMPACT_ATOMS: atom_id res chain seq x y z
N LEU A 1 -5.92 -6.34 26.06
CA LEU A 1 -5.29 -5.52 25.00
C LEU A 1 -4.79 -6.36 23.82
N SER A 2 -3.89 -7.34 24.01
CA SER A 2 -3.36 -8.20 22.91
C SER A 2 -4.46 -8.83 22.04
N HIS A 3 -5.53 -9.37 22.64
CA HIS A 3 -6.66 -9.95 21.89
C HIS A 3 -7.30 -9.02 20.84
N LEU A 4 -7.35 -7.70 21.07
CA LEU A 4 -7.93 -6.74 20.12
C LEU A 4 -7.01 -6.46 18.92
N ARG A 5 -5.71 -6.74 19.05
CA ARG A 5 -4.68 -6.52 18.01
C ARG A 5 -4.34 -7.82 17.26
N ARG A 6 -5.05 -8.89 17.55
CA ARG A 6 -4.80 -10.21 16.98
C ARG A 6 -5.39 -10.29 15.57
N THR A 7 -4.56 -10.71 14.61
CA THR A 7 -4.98 -11.02 13.25
C THR A 7 -4.86 -12.52 13.00
N ASN A 8 -5.79 -13.07 12.23
CA ASN A 8 -5.83 -14.49 11.91
C ASN A 8 -5.77 -14.67 10.39
N THR A 9 -4.77 -15.41 9.93
CA THR A 9 -4.66 -15.77 8.52
C THR A 9 -5.74 -16.80 8.19
N PRO A 10 -6.58 -16.59 7.15
CA PRO A 10 -7.69 -17.51 6.81
C PRO A 10 -7.18 -18.77 6.09
N ILE A 11 -6.30 -19.51 6.75
CA ILE A 11 -5.71 -20.77 6.27
C ILE A 11 -6.03 -21.86 7.28
N GLY A 12 -6.47 -23.02 6.78
CA GLY A 12 -6.72 -24.20 7.60
C GLY A 12 -5.49 -24.60 8.41
N ARG A 13 -5.68 -24.89 9.70
CA ARG A 13 -4.58 -25.23 10.61
C ARG A 13 -3.98 -26.61 10.32
N ASP A 14 -4.71 -27.44 9.58
CA ASP A 14 -4.30 -28.78 9.17
C ASP A 14 -3.22 -28.78 8.07
N GLY A 15 -3.04 -27.64 7.41
CA GLY A 15 -2.02 -27.46 6.37
C GLY A 15 -0.62 -27.23 6.95
N LYS A 16 0.34 -28.10 6.58
CA LYS A 16 1.79 -27.94 6.82
C LYS A 16 2.46 -26.96 5.84
N LEU A 17 1.78 -25.89 5.46
CA LEU A 17 2.34 -24.87 4.58
C LEU A 17 3.32 -24.00 5.37
N ALA A 18 4.61 -24.15 5.12
CA ALA A 18 5.66 -23.43 5.84
C ALA A 18 5.70 -21.92 5.49
N LYS A 19 5.55 -21.57 4.21
CA LYS A 19 5.70 -20.19 3.72
C LYS A 19 4.81 -19.14 4.42
N PRO A 20 3.50 -19.34 4.61
CA PRO A 20 2.65 -18.34 5.29
C PRO A 20 2.95 -18.19 6.79
N ARG A 21 3.65 -19.18 7.39
CA ARG A 21 3.98 -19.21 8.82
C ARG A 21 5.33 -18.56 9.13
N GLN A 22 6.25 -18.57 8.16
CA GLN A 22 7.57 -17.98 8.34
C GLN A 22 7.48 -16.47 8.53
N LEU A 23 8.32 -15.94 9.41
CA LEU A 23 8.50 -14.50 9.54
C LEU A 23 9.12 -13.97 8.25
N HIS A 24 8.41 -13.06 7.59
CA HIS A 24 8.88 -12.38 6.39
C HIS A 24 9.38 -10.96 6.73
N ASN A 25 10.39 -10.47 6.01
CA ASN A 25 11.00 -9.16 6.28
C ASN A 25 10.00 -8.00 6.18
N THR A 26 8.93 -8.14 5.39
CA THR A 26 7.86 -7.14 5.28
C THR A 26 7.01 -7.00 6.54
N HIS A 27 7.14 -7.90 7.53
CA HIS A 27 6.46 -7.74 8.82
C HIS A 27 7.10 -6.68 9.72
N TRP A 28 8.34 -6.27 9.43
CA TRP A 28 9.10 -5.31 10.24
C TRP A 28 8.31 -4.01 10.40
N GLY A 29 8.12 -3.58 11.65
CA GLY A 29 7.36 -2.38 12.00
C GLY A 29 5.82 -2.57 12.04
N LEU A 30 5.26 -3.60 11.41
CA LEU A 30 3.80 -3.81 11.33
C LEU A 30 3.28 -4.86 12.32
N VAL A 31 4.03 -5.95 12.53
CA VAL A 31 3.63 -7.10 13.35
C VAL A 31 4.70 -7.39 14.40
N CYS A 32 4.29 -7.84 15.59
CA CYS A 32 5.22 -8.33 16.61
C CYS A 32 5.92 -9.61 16.11
N PRO A 33 7.27 -9.63 16.02
CA PRO A 33 7.98 -10.76 15.44
C PRO A 33 7.95 -12.03 16.31
N ALA A 34 7.67 -11.89 17.62
CA ALA A 34 7.73 -12.99 18.58
C ALA A 34 6.34 -13.45 19.07
N GLU A 35 5.32 -12.58 19.06
CA GLU A 35 4.02 -12.89 19.67
C GLU A 35 3.12 -13.69 18.70
N THR A 36 3.38 -15.01 18.65
CA THR A 36 2.55 -16.00 17.94
C THR A 36 2.38 -17.25 18.82
N PRO A 37 1.24 -17.95 18.78
CA PRO A 37 1.07 -19.20 19.52
C PRO A 37 2.01 -20.29 19.00
N GLU A 38 2.35 -21.25 19.86
CA GLU A 38 3.06 -22.45 19.44
C GLU A 38 2.17 -23.42 18.64
N GLY A 39 2.80 -24.40 17.96
CA GLY A 39 2.09 -25.48 17.29
C GLY A 39 1.35 -25.07 16.01
N GLN A 40 0.13 -25.59 15.81
CA GLN A 40 -0.60 -25.49 14.53
C GLN A 40 -1.02 -24.07 14.15
N ALA A 41 -1.01 -23.12 15.08
CA ALA A 41 -1.32 -21.72 14.83
C ALA A 41 -0.07 -20.83 14.68
N CYS A 42 1.13 -21.39 14.88
CA CYS A 42 2.38 -20.65 14.77
C CYS A 42 2.53 -20.00 13.39
N GLY A 43 2.76 -18.69 13.42
CA GLY A 43 2.88 -17.84 12.24
C GLY A 43 1.56 -17.50 11.54
N LEU A 44 0.45 -18.15 11.87
CA LEU A 44 -0.88 -17.85 11.30
C LEU A 44 -1.65 -16.82 12.13
N VAL A 45 -1.47 -16.88 13.45
CA VAL A 45 -1.96 -15.87 14.38
C VAL A 45 -0.84 -14.89 14.66
N LYS A 46 -1.11 -13.61 14.38
CA LYS A 46 -0.15 -12.51 14.49
C LYS A 46 -0.75 -11.41 15.36
N ASN A 47 0.10 -10.57 15.94
CA ASN A 47 -0.34 -9.39 16.70
C ASN A 47 0.28 -8.13 16.11
N LEU A 48 -0.52 -7.09 15.91
CA LEU A 48 -0.05 -5.80 15.40
C LEU A 48 0.99 -5.18 16.35
N SER A 49 2.07 -4.61 15.79
CA SER A 49 3.09 -3.87 16.55
C SER A 49 2.46 -2.65 17.24
N LEU A 50 3.09 -2.12 18.29
CA LEU A 50 2.56 -0.99 19.07
C LEU A 50 2.20 0.23 18.20
N MET A 51 3.03 0.56 17.22
CA MET A 51 2.89 1.71 16.32
C MET A 51 2.16 1.39 15.00
N CYS A 52 1.71 0.15 14.81
CA CYS A 52 0.96 -0.22 13.62
C CYS A 52 -0.37 0.53 13.56
N TYR A 53 -0.65 1.14 12.41
CA TYR A 53 -1.91 1.79 12.07
C TYR A 53 -2.56 1.06 10.89
N VAL A 54 -3.86 0.82 10.97
CA VAL A 54 -4.63 0.18 9.89
C VAL A 54 -5.34 1.28 9.11
N SER A 55 -5.11 1.35 7.80
CA SER A 55 -5.74 2.34 6.92
C SER A 55 -7.27 2.21 6.96
N VAL A 56 -7.96 3.35 7.01
CA VAL A 56 -9.44 3.43 6.99
C VAL A 56 -10.01 3.76 5.61
N GLY A 57 -9.14 4.15 4.67
CA GLY A 57 -9.50 4.50 3.30
C GLY A 57 -9.77 5.99 3.12
N SER A 58 -9.50 6.49 1.92
CA SER A 58 -9.70 7.87 1.52
C SER A 58 -10.11 7.95 0.03
N PRO A 59 -10.86 8.99 -0.38
CA PRO A 59 -11.24 9.18 -1.79
C PRO A 59 -10.01 9.39 -2.69
N ALA A 60 -10.02 8.77 -3.87
CA ALA A 60 -8.89 8.80 -4.79
C ALA A 60 -8.98 9.95 -5.81
N GLU A 61 -10.20 10.37 -6.14
CA GLU A 61 -10.51 11.36 -7.16
C GLU A 61 -9.75 12.68 -6.98
N PRO A 62 -9.67 13.28 -5.76
CA PRO A 62 -8.94 14.53 -5.58
C PRO A 62 -7.45 14.41 -5.89
N LEU A 63 -6.85 13.24 -5.65
CA LEU A 63 -5.45 12.98 -5.96
C LEU A 63 -5.24 12.85 -7.47
N ILE A 64 -6.17 12.22 -8.18
CA ILE A 64 -6.14 12.08 -9.64
C ILE A 64 -6.24 13.46 -10.29
N GLU A 65 -7.23 14.27 -9.91
CA GLU A 65 -7.39 15.65 -10.40
C GLU A 65 -6.15 16.50 -10.11
N PHE A 66 -5.57 16.37 -8.91
CA PHE A 66 -4.32 17.04 -8.57
C PHE A 66 -3.17 16.66 -9.51
N MET A 67 -3.03 15.38 -9.86
CA MET A 67 -1.98 14.92 -10.78
C MET A 67 -2.23 15.39 -12.20
N ILE A 68 -3.48 15.40 -12.68
CA ILE A 68 -3.86 15.95 -14.00
C ILE A 68 -3.45 17.43 -14.09
N ASN A 69 -3.80 18.22 -13.08
CA ASN A 69 -3.43 19.64 -12.98
C ASN A 69 -1.92 19.90 -12.91
N ARG A 70 -1.11 18.85 -12.69
CA ARG A 70 0.35 18.89 -12.65
C ARG A 70 1.02 18.31 -13.89
N GLY A 71 0.25 18.03 -14.93
CA GLY A 71 0.78 17.56 -16.23
C GLY A 71 0.74 16.04 -16.41
N MET A 72 -0.06 15.33 -15.60
CA MET A 72 -0.40 13.94 -15.92
C MET A 72 -1.42 13.93 -17.06
N GLU A 73 -1.09 13.25 -18.16
CA GLU A 73 -2.03 13.00 -19.26
C GLU A 73 -2.88 11.78 -18.91
N VAL A 74 -4.20 11.89 -19.08
CA VAL A 74 -5.12 10.78 -18.85
C VAL A 74 -4.89 9.65 -19.85
N VAL A 75 -5.14 8.41 -19.43
CA VAL A 75 -4.83 7.23 -20.25
C VAL A 75 -5.57 7.23 -21.59
N GLU A 76 -6.77 7.81 -21.64
CA GLU A 76 -7.61 7.93 -22.82
C GLU A 76 -7.02 8.88 -23.88
N GLU A 77 -6.23 9.87 -23.46
CA GLU A 77 -5.61 10.87 -24.33
C GLU A 77 -4.15 10.53 -24.67
N TYR A 78 -3.60 9.48 -24.06
CA TYR A 78 -2.20 9.12 -24.21
C TYR A 78 -1.91 8.46 -25.57
N GLU A 79 -0.97 9.04 -26.32
CA GLU A 79 -0.43 8.48 -27.55
C GLU A 79 0.98 7.87 -27.32
N PRO A 80 1.13 6.52 -27.36
CA PRO A 80 2.41 5.87 -27.08
C PRO A 80 3.55 6.25 -28.03
N THR A 81 3.22 6.61 -29.26
CA THR A 81 4.19 7.04 -30.28
C THR A 81 4.77 8.41 -29.98
N ARG A 82 4.01 9.28 -29.32
CA ARG A 82 4.41 10.65 -28.97
C ARG A 82 5.31 10.68 -27.74
N TYR A 83 5.01 9.87 -26.72
CA TYR A 83 5.79 9.79 -25.49
C TYR A 83 6.12 8.34 -25.09
N PRO A 84 7.01 7.65 -25.82
CA PRO A 84 7.29 6.22 -25.62
C PRO A 84 7.93 5.89 -24.26
N HIS A 85 8.44 6.89 -23.54
CA HIS A 85 9.12 6.73 -22.26
C HIS A 85 8.35 7.36 -21.09
N ALA A 86 7.08 7.74 -21.30
CA ALA A 86 6.25 8.27 -20.22
C ALA A 86 6.01 7.20 -19.13
N THR A 87 6.04 7.62 -17.88
CA THR A 87 5.82 6.72 -16.74
C THR A 87 4.33 6.53 -16.50
N LYS A 88 3.88 5.28 -16.44
CA LYS A 88 2.48 4.96 -16.11
C LYS A 88 2.17 5.29 -14.65
N VAL A 89 1.02 5.90 -14.43
CA VAL A 89 0.51 6.23 -13.10
C VAL A 89 -0.67 5.31 -12.79
N PHE A 90 -0.57 4.56 -11.70
CA PHE A 90 -1.63 3.68 -11.21
C PHE A 90 -2.18 4.21 -9.88
N VAL A 91 -3.49 4.22 -9.75
CA VAL A 91 -4.19 4.56 -8.49
C VAL A 91 -5.14 3.41 -8.17
N ASN A 92 -4.96 2.78 -7.00
CA ASN A 92 -5.75 1.63 -6.55
C ASN A 92 -5.85 0.47 -7.57
N GLY A 93 -4.80 0.27 -8.38
CA GLY A 93 -4.74 -0.78 -9.41
C GLY A 93 -5.25 -0.35 -10.79
N SER A 94 -5.93 0.79 -10.91
CA SER A 94 -6.38 1.35 -12.19
C SER A 94 -5.27 2.18 -12.83
N TRP A 95 -5.01 1.97 -14.12
CA TRP A 95 -4.11 2.83 -14.90
C TRP A 95 -4.86 4.13 -15.24
N VAL A 96 -4.51 5.23 -14.59
CA VAL A 96 -5.24 6.50 -14.73
C VAL A 96 -4.59 7.47 -15.73
N GLY A 97 -3.31 7.28 -16.03
CA GLY A 97 -2.59 8.18 -16.92
C GLY A 97 -1.11 7.92 -17.04
N VAL A 98 -0.41 8.84 -17.67
CA VAL A 98 1.04 8.84 -17.82
C VAL A 98 1.63 10.20 -17.46
N HIS A 99 2.91 10.23 -17.10
CA HIS A 99 3.61 11.48 -16.84
C HIS A 99 5.06 11.43 -17.37
N PRO A 100 5.54 12.47 -18.08
CA PRO A 100 6.90 12.50 -18.63
C PRO A 100 7.98 12.76 -17.57
N ASP A 101 7.69 13.56 -16.54
CA ASP A 101 8.58 13.79 -15.38
C ASP A 101 8.02 13.17 -14.08
N PRO A 102 8.21 11.86 -13.84
CA PRO A 102 7.69 11.20 -12.64
C PRO A 102 8.34 11.73 -11.34
N ARG A 103 9.57 12.26 -11.39
CA ARG A 103 10.27 12.74 -10.18
C ARG A 103 9.63 14.02 -9.66
N GLY A 104 9.34 14.97 -10.55
CA GLY A 104 8.61 16.19 -10.20
C GLY A 104 7.21 15.90 -9.65
N LEU A 105 6.49 14.96 -10.26
CA LEU A 105 5.16 14.56 -9.80
C LEU A 105 5.20 13.93 -8.41
N VAL A 106 6.11 12.98 -8.17
CA VAL A 106 6.27 12.33 -6.85
C VAL A 106 6.58 13.36 -5.76
N ASN A 107 7.48 14.30 -6.02
CA ASN A 107 7.79 15.36 -5.04
C ASN A 107 6.57 16.21 -4.71
N SER A 108 5.76 16.54 -5.72
CA SER A 108 4.52 17.31 -5.55
C SER A 108 3.49 16.54 -4.72
N VAL A 109 3.30 15.24 -4.97
CA VAL A 109 2.39 14.38 -4.19
C VAL A 109 2.89 14.14 -2.76
N LEU A 110 4.20 14.00 -2.55
CA LEU A 110 4.74 13.87 -1.19
C LEU A 110 4.54 15.15 -0.36
N ASP A 111 4.61 16.31 -0.99
CA ASP A 111 4.37 17.60 -0.34
C ASP A 111 2.92 17.76 0.10
N THR A 112 1.94 17.28 -0.69
CA THR A 112 0.52 17.33 -0.28
C THR A 112 0.26 16.52 0.99
N ARG A 113 0.91 15.36 1.14
CA ARG A 113 0.84 14.55 2.37
C ARG A 113 1.51 15.27 3.55
N ARG A 114 2.69 15.87 3.37
CA ARG A 114 3.44 16.55 4.46
C ARG A 114 2.73 17.81 4.97
N LYS A 115 1.98 18.49 4.08
CA LYS A 115 1.17 19.67 4.39
C LYS A 115 -0.26 19.32 4.81
N SER A 116 -0.59 18.03 4.91
CA SER A 116 -1.92 17.53 5.29
C SER A 116 -3.06 17.94 4.33
N TYR A 117 -2.76 18.25 3.06
CA TYR A 117 -3.78 18.39 2.03
C TYR A 117 -4.37 17.04 1.63
N VAL A 118 -3.53 16.02 1.58
CA VAL A 118 -3.93 14.61 1.52
C VAL A 118 -3.81 14.06 2.93
N GLN A 119 -4.88 13.46 3.46
CA GLN A 119 -4.84 12.83 4.77
C GLN A 119 -3.77 11.74 4.81
N PHE A 120 -3.18 11.54 5.99
CA PHE A 120 -2.18 10.48 6.17
C PHE A 120 -2.79 9.07 6.21
N GLU A 121 -4.12 8.98 6.11
CA GLU A 121 -5.01 7.87 6.44
C GLU A 121 -5.43 7.04 5.23
#